data_AF-A0A354ZH94-F1
#
_entry.id   AF-A0A354ZH94-F1
#
_cell.length_a   1.000
_cell.length_b   1.000
_cell.length_c   1.000
_cell.angle_alpha   90.00
_cell.angle_beta   90.00
_cell.angle_gamma   90.00
#
_symmetry.space_group_name_H-M   'P 1'
#
loop_
_entity.id
_entity.type
_entity.pdbx_description
1 polymer ?
#
loop_
_entity_poly.entity_id
_entity_poly.type
_entity_poly.pdbx_seq_one_letter_code
_entity_poly.pdbx_strand_id
1 'polypeptide(L)'
;IRGKRVLVVEDGPTLTHGGMGYGAGTVAAHKYGAASLVDPRPFAVGSIVDTLNRFHHLEPLLPAMGYSRKQIQELEKTIDNSDAEVVVIGTPIDLRRVLKIDKPAVRVGYELEQTAGPDLKEIVLKKFARKAR
;
A
#
# COMPACT_ATOMS: atom_id res chain seq x y z
N ILE A 1 -6.70 4.98 -12.88
CA ILE A 1 -6.52 3.53 -12.65
C ILE A 1 -7.05 2.74 -13.85
N ARG A 2 -8.32 2.89 -14.22
CA ARG A 2 -8.92 2.15 -15.35
C ARG A 2 -8.04 2.14 -16.61
N GLY A 3 -7.78 0.95 -17.14
CA GLY A 3 -7.02 0.75 -18.38
C GLY A 3 -5.52 1.05 -18.30
N LYS A 4 -4.99 1.39 -17.12
CA LYS A 4 -3.57 1.73 -16.94
C LYS A 4 -2.77 0.58 -16.33
N ARG A 5 -1.47 0.55 -16.62
CA ARG A 5 -0.48 -0.24 -15.89
C ARG A 5 -0.15 0.44 -14.56
N VAL A 6 -0.37 -0.27 -13.46
CA VAL A 6 -0.34 0.32 -12.11
C VAL A 6 0.79 -0.27 -11.29
N LEU A 7 1.66 0.57 -10.74
CA LEU A 7 2.52 0.17 -9.64
C LEU A 7 1.77 0.36 -8.33
N VAL A 8 1.55 -0.73 -7.60
CA VAL A 8 0.92 -0.69 -6.28
C VAL A 8 2.01 -0.65 -5.22
N VAL A 9 1.96 0.34 -4.33
CA VAL A 9 2.89 0.48 -3.18
C VAL A 9 2.11 0.28 -1.89
N GLU A 10 2.49 -0.71 -1.10
CA GLU A 10 1.68 -1.25 0.00
C GLU A 10 2.42 -1.27 1.32
N ASP A 11 1.68 -1.47 2.40
CA ASP A 11 2.23 -1.50 3.75
C ASP A 11 3.19 -2.68 3.95
N GLY A 12 4.48 -2.38 4.12
CA GLY A 12 5.54 -3.38 4.25
C GLY A 12 5.30 -4.39 5.40
N PRO A 13 5.00 -3.96 6.64
CA PRO A 13 4.76 -4.88 7.75
C PRO A 13 3.63 -5.89 7.49
N THR A 14 2.52 -5.44 6.90
CA THR A 14 1.38 -6.30 6.53
C THR A 14 1.78 -7.41 5.56
N LEU A 15 2.60 -7.07 4.57
CA LEU A 15 3.03 -7.99 3.52
C LEU A 15 4.13 -8.95 3.95
N THR A 16 5.01 -8.49 4.85
CA THR A 16 6.19 -9.23 5.27
C THR A 16 5.91 -10.10 6.49
N HIS A 17 5.73 -9.49 7.65
CA HIS A 17 5.54 -10.21 8.92
C HIS A 17 4.07 -10.61 9.14
N GLY A 18 3.14 -9.89 8.50
CA GLY A 18 1.71 -10.25 8.49
C GLY A 18 1.35 -11.36 7.50
N GLY A 19 2.27 -11.72 6.60
CA GLY A 19 2.11 -12.85 5.67
C GLY A 19 1.09 -12.64 4.55
N MET A 20 0.55 -11.43 4.36
CA MET A 20 -0.37 -11.16 3.26
C MET A 20 0.37 -11.04 1.93
N GLY A 21 -0.23 -11.59 0.86
CA GLY A 21 0.31 -11.47 -0.52
C GLY A 21 -0.12 -10.21 -1.26
N TYR A 22 -1.17 -9.53 -0.77
CA TYR A 22 -1.76 -8.32 -1.35
C TYR A 22 -2.33 -7.41 -0.26
N GLY A 23 -2.61 -6.16 -0.60
CA GLY A 23 -3.17 -5.16 0.31
C GLY A 23 -4.30 -4.33 -0.31
N ALA A 24 -4.61 -3.21 0.34
CA ALA A 24 -5.73 -2.34 -0.04
C ALA A 24 -5.54 -1.69 -1.42
N GLY A 25 -4.31 -1.31 -1.76
CA GLY A 25 -3.96 -0.77 -3.07
C GLY A 25 -4.20 -1.78 -4.20
N THR A 26 -3.89 -3.05 -3.95
CA THR A 26 -4.08 -4.17 -4.89
C THR A 26 -5.56 -4.40 -5.15
N VAL A 27 -6.36 -4.49 -4.08
CA VAL A 27 -7.82 -4.61 -4.16
C VAL A 27 -8.42 -3.42 -4.93
N ALA A 28 -7.97 -2.20 -4.66
CA ALA A 28 -8.44 -1.02 -5.37
C ALA A 28 -8.05 -1.02 -6.86
N ALA A 29 -6.82 -1.41 -7.19
CA ALA A 29 -6.38 -1.50 -8.58
C ALA A 29 -7.27 -2.45 -9.39
N HIS A 30 -7.60 -3.62 -8.86
CA HIS A 30 -8.55 -4.55 -9.49
C HIS A 30 -9.96 -3.98 -9.56
N LYS A 31 -10.50 -3.48 -8.44
CA LYS A 31 -11.86 -2.93 -8.36
C LYS A 31 -12.10 -1.80 -9.36
N TYR A 32 -11.10 -0.95 -9.60
CA TYR A 32 -11.19 0.18 -10.51
C TYR A 32 -10.66 -0.10 -11.93
N GLY A 33 -10.39 -1.37 -12.25
CA GLY A 33 -10.14 -1.85 -13.62
C GLY A 33 -8.76 -1.48 -14.17
N ALA A 34 -7.71 -1.55 -13.35
CA ALA A 34 -6.33 -1.50 -13.86
C ALA A 34 -6.14 -2.51 -15.01
N ALA A 35 -5.36 -2.15 -16.03
CA ALA A 35 -5.05 -3.07 -17.13
C ALA A 35 -4.15 -4.22 -16.65
N SER A 36 -3.16 -3.88 -15.82
CA SER A 36 -2.28 -4.83 -15.15
C SER A 36 -1.57 -4.19 -13.97
N LEU A 37 -1.07 -5.03 -13.06
CA LEU A 37 -0.14 -4.62 -12.02
C LEU A 37 1.30 -4.72 -12.54
N VAL A 38 2.11 -3.72 -12.24
CA VAL A 38 3.54 -3.69 -12.60
C VAL A 38 4.34 -4.42 -11.54
N ASP A 39 5.05 -5.49 -11.94
CA ASP A 39 6.01 -6.16 -11.06
C ASP A 39 7.20 -5.21 -10.80
N PRO A 40 7.48 -4.84 -9.53
CA PRO A 40 8.60 -3.97 -9.23
C PRO A 40 9.96 -4.66 -9.29
N ARG A 41 10.03 -6.01 -9.32
CA ARG A 41 11.31 -6.76 -9.25
C ARG A 41 12.36 -6.31 -10.27
N PRO A 42 12.03 -6.05 -11.56
CA PRO A 42 13.01 -5.58 -12.54
C PRO A 42 13.53 -4.15 -12.27
N PHE A 43 12.83 -3.37 -11.46
CA PHE A 43 13.09 -1.94 -11.22
C PHE A 43 13.64 -1.65 -9.83
N ALA A 44 13.57 -2.65 -8.93
CA ALA A 44 13.98 -2.56 -7.55
C ALA A 44 15.47 -2.27 -7.40
N VAL A 45 15.81 -1.43 -6.41
CA VAL A 45 17.19 -1.09 -6.07
C VAL A 45 17.45 -1.27 -4.58
N GLY A 46 18.71 -1.55 -4.24
CA GLY A 46 19.16 -1.62 -2.85
C GLY A 46 18.40 -2.65 -2.03
N SER A 47 18.00 -2.29 -0.80
CA SER A 47 17.36 -3.22 0.13
C SER A 47 15.98 -3.73 -0.29
N ILE A 48 15.36 -3.08 -1.29
CA ILE A 48 14.08 -3.52 -1.86
C ILE A 48 14.27 -4.80 -2.68
N VAL A 49 15.43 -4.97 -3.35
CA VAL A 49 15.76 -6.22 -4.07
C VAL A 49 15.76 -7.39 -3.09
N ASP A 50 16.46 -7.23 -1.97
CA ASP A 50 16.53 -8.25 -0.92
C ASP A 50 15.16 -8.55 -0.33
N THR A 51 14.31 -7.52 -0.16
CA THR A 51 12.94 -7.68 0.34
C THR A 51 12.10 -8.52 -0.63
N LEU A 52 12.08 -8.17 -1.92
CA LEU A 52 11.28 -8.89 -2.92
C LEU A 52 11.80 -10.33 -3.17
N ASN A 53 13.11 -10.55 -2.98
CA ASN A 53 13.72 -11.87 -3.00
C ASN A 53 13.45 -12.66 -1.73
N ARG A 54 13.21 -12.03 -0.58
CA ARG A 54 12.88 -12.75 0.65
C ARG A 54 11.40 -13.14 0.70
N PHE A 55 10.54 -12.29 0.16
CA PHE A 55 9.09 -12.42 0.22
C PHE A 55 8.53 -12.72 -1.18
N HIS A 56 8.71 -13.95 -1.65
CA HIS A 56 8.29 -14.37 -2.98
C HIS A 56 6.76 -14.54 -3.14
N HIS A 57 6.02 -14.62 -2.03
CA HIS A 57 4.56 -14.80 -2.01
C HIS A 57 3.79 -13.54 -2.41
N LEU A 58 4.48 -12.42 -2.59
CA LEU A 58 3.88 -11.14 -2.92
C LEU A 58 3.40 -11.13 -4.37
N GLU A 59 2.19 -10.61 -4.56
CA GLU A 59 1.69 -10.19 -5.87
C GLU A 59 2.62 -9.14 -6.52
N PRO A 60 2.38 -8.74 -7.78
CA PRO A 60 3.13 -7.66 -8.44
C PRO A 60 2.89 -6.29 -7.77
N LEU A 61 3.49 -6.09 -6.59
CA LEU A 61 3.38 -4.91 -5.73
C LEU A 61 4.71 -4.61 -5.03
N LEU A 62 4.88 -3.37 -4.58
CA LEU A 62 6.08 -2.85 -3.95
C LEU A 62 5.86 -2.62 -2.45
N PRO A 63 6.55 -3.35 -1.56
CA PRO A 63 6.47 -3.11 -0.12
C PRO A 63 7.16 -1.80 0.29
N ALA A 64 6.46 -0.92 1.00
CA ALA A 64 7.05 0.26 1.62
C ALA A 64 7.82 -0.14 2.91
N MET A 65 9.12 -0.41 2.76
CA MET A 65 9.98 -0.89 3.84
C MET A 65 10.67 0.28 4.57
N GLY A 66 10.00 0.82 5.58
CA GLY A 66 10.57 1.86 6.45
C GLY A 66 10.83 3.20 5.77
N TYR A 67 11.31 4.17 6.55
CA TYR A 67 11.44 5.58 6.13
C TYR A 67 12.77 6.21 6.55
N SER A 68 13.82 5.40 6.71
CA SER A 68 15.17 5.97 6.80
C SER A 68 15.53 6.68 5.50
N ARG A 69 16.46 7.64 5.55
CA ARG A 69 16.88 8.40 4.35
C ARG A 69 17.28 7.50 3.17
N LYS A 70 17.96 6.39 3.46
CA LYS A 70 18.35 5.40 2.45
C LYS A 70 17.13 4.68 1.86
N GLN A 71 16.21 4.21 2.70
CA GLN A 71 14.99 3.51 2.26
C GLN A 71 14.07 4.41 1.45
N ILE A 72 13.93 5.68 1.84
CA ILE A 72 13.19 6.71 1.09
C ILE A 72 13.76 6.82 -0.33
N GLN A 73 15.08 6.99 -0.46
CA GLN A 73 15.74 7.11 -1.77
C GLN A 73 15.63 5.85 -2.62
N GLU A 74 15.75 4.67 -2.02
CA GLU A 74 15.59 3.39 -2.72
C GLU A 74 14.14 3.21 -3.21
N LEU A 75 13.16 3.60 -2.41
CA LEU A 75 11.74 3.54 -2.76
C LEU A 75 11.40 4.53 -3.88
N GLU A 76 11.85 5.78 -3.78
CA GLU A 76 11.73 6.80 -4.84
C GLU A 76 12.32 6.30 -6.16
N LYS A 77 13.57 5.81 -6.12
CA LYS A 77 14.27 5.33 -7.32
C LYS A 77 13.61 4.09 -7.92
N THR A 78 13.09 3.17 -7.09
CA THR A 78 12.36 2.00 -7.58
C THR A 78 11.06 2.42 -8.28
N ILE A 79 10.32 3.37 -7.70
CA ILE A 79 9.10 3.93 -8.30
C ILE A 79 9.44 4.65 -9.61
N ASP A 80 10.51 5.44 -9.63
CA ASP A 80 10.94 6.20 -10.81
C ASP A 80 11.42 5.30 -11.97
N ASN A 81 12.16 4.24 -11.66
CA ASN A 81 12.60 3.25 -12.65
C ASN A 81 11.44 2.43 -13.26
N SER A 82 10.33 2.29 -12.53
CA SER A 82 9.19 1.50 -13.02
C SER A 82 8.58 2.10 -14.29
N ASP A 83 8.05 1.23 -15.15
CA ASP A 83 7.32 1.59 -16.37
C ASP A 83 5.81 1.80 -16.12
N ALA A 84 5.42 2.04 -14.86
CA ALA A 84 4.04 2.28 -14.48
C ALA A 84 3.53 3.64 -14.95
N GLU A 85 2.27 3.69 -15.37
CA GLU A 85 1.59 4.92 -15.78
C GLU A 85 0.96 5.67 -14.61
N VAL A 86 0.69 4.96 -13.51
CA VAL A 86 0.13 5.51 -12.28
C VAL A 86 0.59 4.68 -11.07
N VAL A 87 0.82 5.35 -9.96
CA VAL A 87 1.16 4.74 -8.67
C VAL A 87 -0.08 4.73 -7.77
N VAL A 88 -0.40 3.57 -7.21
CA VAL A 88 -1.47 3.41 -6.21
C VAL A 88 -0.83 3.21 -4.84
N ILE A 89 -1.08 4.14 -3.93
CA ILE A 89 -0.53 4.15 -2.58
C ILE A 89 -1.55 3.49 -1.65
N GLY A 90 -1.29 2.24 -1.25
CA GLY A 90 -2.06 1.45 -0.29
C GLY A 90 -1.56 1.54 1.16
N THR A 91 -0.58 2.41 1.44
CA THR A 91 -0.03 2.59 2.79
C THR A 91 -0.97 3.41 3.70
N PRO A 92 -0.90 3.21 5.04
CA PRO A 92 -1.69 3.99 6.00
C PRO A 92 -1.42 5.49 5.93
N ILE A 93 -0.19 5.91 5.62
CA ILE A 93 0.15 7.32 5.38
C ILE A 93 0.10 7.64 3.88
N ASP A 94 -0.01 8.92 3.54
CA ASP A 94 0.22 9.36 2.17
C ASP A 94 1.72 9.47 1.89
N LEU A 95 2.26 8.54 1.09
CA LEU A 95 3.68 8.52 0.75
C LEU A 95 4.16 9.79 0.05
N ARG A 96 3.29 10.56 -0.60
CA ARG A 96 3.66 11.85 -1.23
C ARG A 96 4.10 12.91 -0.20
N ARG A 97 3.90 12.65 1.10
CA ARG A 97 4.36 13.51 2.19
C ARG A 97 5.81 13.22 2.60
N VAL A 98 6.36 12.08 2.18
CA VAL A 98 7.70 11.61 2.58
C VAL A 98 8.60 11.28 1.39
N LEU A 99 8.01 10.99 0.23
CA LEU A 99 8.67 10.70 -1.04
C LEU A 99 8.29 11.74 -2.10
N LYS A 100 9.21 12.03 -3.01
CA LYS A 100 8.91 12.66 -4.29
C LYS A 100 8.50 11.57 -5.29
N ILE A 101 7.25 11.63 -5.75
CA ILE A 101 6.72 10.73 -6.79
C ILE A 101 6.33 11.60 -7.99
N ASP A 102 7.13 11.54 -9.06
CA ASP A 102 6.89 12.33 -10.27
C ASP A 102 5.80 11.73 -11.17
N LYS A 103 5.56 10.41 -11.05
CA LYS A 103 4.46 9.72 -11.72
C LYS A 103 3.11 10.13 -11.11
N PRO A 104 2.00 10.16 -11.89
CA PRO A 104 0.67 10.35 -11.33
C PRO A 104 0.39 9.35 -10.20
N ALA A 105 -0.07 9.82 -9.05
CA ALA A 105 -0.24 8.98 -7.87
C ALA A 105 -1.57 9.24 -7.16
N VAL A 106 -2.21 8.17 -6.68
CA VAL A 106 -3.45 8.20 -5.91
C VAL A 106 -3.32 7.35 -4.66
N ARG A 107 -3.85 7.85 -3.55
CA ARG A 107 -3.91 7.10 -2.28
C ARG A 107 -5.25 6.40 -2.13
N VAL A 108 -5.18 5.17 -1.65
CA VAL A 108 -6.34 4.36 -1.28
C VAL A 108 -6.55 4.48 0.22
N GLY A 109 -7.78 4.81 0.60
CA GLY A 109 -8.24 4.72 1.98
C GLY A 109 -9.21 3.54 2.11
N TYR A 110 -9.29 2.98 3.31
CA TYR A 110 -10.31 2.03 3.69
C TYR A 110 -10.76 2.32 5.11
N GLU A 111 -11.97 1.93 5.42
CA GLU A 111 -12.54 2.00 6.76
C GLU A 111 -13.24 0.68 7.08
N LEU A 112 -13.42 0.41 8.37
CA LEU A 112 -14.17 -0.75 8.81
C LEU A 112 -15.64 -0.56 8.46
N GLU A 113 -16.18 -1.48 7.68
CA GLU A 113 -17.61 -1.60 7.43
C GLU A 113 -18.12 -2.88 8.10
N GLN A 114 -18.94 -2.73 9.14
CA GLN A 114 -19.55 -3.87 9.81
C GLN A 114 -20.82 -4.29 9.06
N THR A 115 -20.81 -5.49 8.49
CA THR A 115 -21.91 -6.01 7.67
C THR A 115 -22.92 -6.87 8.45
N ALA A 116 -22.55 -7.33 9.66
CA ALA A 116 -23.41 -8.16 10.49
C ALA A 116 -23.07 -8.07 11.99
N GLY A 117 -24.03 -8.49 12.82
CA GLY A 117 -23.91 -8.53 14.27
C GLY A 117 -24.22 -7.20 14.97
N PRO A 118 -24.14 -7.16 16.31
CA PRO A 118 -24.35 -5.94 17.08
C PRO A 118 -23.33 -4.85 16.71
N ASP A 119 -23.77 -3.60 16.60
CA ASP A 119 -22.92 -2.48 16.23
C ASP A 119 -21.76 -2.31 17.22
N LEU A 120 -20.52 -2.55 16.74
CA LEU A 120 -19.31 -2.46 17.53
C LEU A 120 -19.08 -1.03 18.02
N LYS A 121 -19.35 -0.03 17.19
CA LYS A 121 -19.22 1.39 17.56
C LYS A 121 -20.20 1.70 18.69
N GLU A 122 -21.44 1.23 18.60
CA GLU A 122 -22.43 1.40 19.66
C GLU A 122 -21.99 0.70 20.96
N ILE A 123 -21.47 -0.53 20.89
CA ILE A 123 -20.96 -1.27 22.06
C ILE A 123 -19.81 -0.52 22.74
N VAL A 124 -18.84 -0.06 21.95
CA VAL A 124 -17.68 0.71 22.45
C VAL A 124 -18.17 2.02 23.08
N LEU A 125 -19.04 2.76 22.40
CA LEU A 125 -19.60 4.00 22.92
C LEU A 125 -20.39 3.77 24.22
N LYS A 126 -21.25 2.75 24.31
CA LYS A 126 -21.98 2.43 25.56
C LYS A 126 -21.05 2.13 26.72
N LYS A 127 -19.94 1.42 26.47
CA LYS A 127 -18.99 1.02 27.52
C LYS A 127 -18.12 2.17 28.00
N PHE A 128 -17.74 3.09 27.10
CA PHE A 128 -16.78 4.16 27.39
C PHE A 128 -17.40 5.56 27.47
N ALA A 129 -18.68 5.74 27.13
CA ALA A 129 -19.44 6.95 27.42
C ALA A 129 -19.75 7.03 28.93
N ARG A 130 -18.73 7.27 29.77
CA ARG A 130 -18.96 7.77 31.12
C ARG A 130 -19.26 9.27 31.03
N LYS A 131 -20.50 9.61 31.39
CA LYS A 131 -21.07 10.91 31.76
C LYS A 131 -20.07 12.07 31.68
N ALA A 132 -20.24 12.93 30.68
CA ALA A 132 -19.86 14.32 30.82
C ALA A 132 -20.47 14.84 32.13
N ARG A 133 -19.60 15.20 33.09
CA ARG A 133 -19.97 16.02 34.23
C ARG A 133 -20.04 17.46 33.78
#